data_AF-A0A1G0ACC3-F1
#
_entry.id   AF-A0A1G0ACC3-F1
#
_cell.length_a   1.000
_cell.length_b   1.000
_cell.length_c   1.000
_cell.angle_alpha   90.00
_cell.angle_beta   90.00
_cell.angle_gamma   90.00
#
_symmetry.space_group_name_H-M   'P 1'
#
loop_
_entity.id
_entity.type
_entity.pdbx_description
1 polymer ?
#
loop_
_entity_poly.entity_id
_entity_poly.type
_entity_poly.pdbx_seq_one_letter_code
_entity_poly.pdbx_strand_id
1 'polypeptide(L)'
;MARPDERPLEGPPEPPRPEVQVVEAGPSRERTCADCGRRTAAWKPVRRHGTSVIICSECASKPAPDGLEACPSCATPLRPGDRFCGRCGLRIEYACPTCGSALDLEDAFCGRCGTRVA
;
A
#
# COMPACT_ATOMS: atom_id res chain seq x y z
N MET A 1 37.58 -48.76 -27.96
CA MET A 1 36.66 -47.94 -28.77
C MET A 1 36.25 -46.73 -27.93
N ALA A 2 37.03 -45.65 -27.98
CA ALA A 2 36.73 -44.41 -27.26
C ALA A 2 35.74 -43.57 -28.08
N ARG A 3 34.68 -43.05 -27.46
CA ARG A 3 33.68 -42.18 -28.13
C ARG A 3 34.34 -40.84 -28.48
N PRO A 4 34.04 -40.26 -29.66
CA PRO A 4 34.60 -38.98 -30.03
C PRO A 4 34.05 -37.87 -29.12
N ASP A 5 34.97 -37.01 -28.72
CA ASP A 5 34.85 -35.78 -27.95
C ASP A 5 33.61 -34.95 -28.32
N GLU A 6 32.59 -34.97 -27.46
CA GLU A 6 31.44 -34.07 -27.54
C GLU A 6 31.86 -32.70 -27.01
N ARG A 7 32.50 -31.89 -27.86
CA ARG A 7 32.83 -30.49 -27.56
C ARG A 7 31.54 -29.68 -27.45
N PRO A 8 31.22 -29.06 -26.30
CA PRO A 8 30.05 -28.19 -26.18
C PRO A 8 30.19 -27.02 -27.17
N LEU A 9 29.15 -26.79 -27.96
CA LEU A 9 29.07 -25.62 -28.83
C LEU A 9 28.95 -24.37 -27.95
N GLU A 10 30.02 -23.58 -27.88
CA GLU A 10 30.01 -22.29 -27.18
C GLU A 10 28.98 -21.37 -27.85
N GLY A 11 28.03 -20.87 -27.06
CA GLY A 11 26.97 -19.97 -27.53
C GLY A 11 27.55 -18.65 -28.03
N PRO A 12 26.78 -17.88 -28.85
CA PRO A 12 27.22 -16.58 -29.33
C PRO A 12 27.58 -15.67 -28.14
N PRO A 13 28.60 -14.81 -28.28
CA PRO A 13 29.02 -13.93 -27.19
C PRO A 13 27.84 -13.06 -26.75
N GLU A 14 27.56 -13.07 -25.44
CA GLU A 14 26.51 -12.23 -24.88
C GLU A 14 26.79 -10.75 -25.20
N PRO A 15 25.76 -9.96 -25.59
CA PRO A 15 25.95 -8.55 -25.84
C PRO A 15 26.46 -7.87 -24.56
N PRO A 16 27.33 -6.85 -24.69
CA PRO A 16 27.84 -6.12 -23.53
C PRO A 16 26.67 -5.49 -22.77
N ARG A 17 26.65 -5.69 -21.45
CA ARG A 17 25.64 -5.06 -20.60
C ARG A 17 25.80 -3.54 -20.70
N PRO A 18 24.71 -2.77 -20.88
CA PRO A 18 24.81 -1.32 -20.92
C PRO A 18 25.39 -0.80 -19.61
N GLU A 19 26.41 0.04 -19.70
CA GLU A 19 27.05 0.67 -18.55
C GLU A 19 26.15 1.81 -18.03
N VAL A 20 25.64 1.66 -16.81
CA VAL A 20 24.79 2.66 -16.17
C VAL A 20 25.68 3.81 -15.68
N GLN A 21 25.57 4.98 -16.30
CA GLN A 21 26.28 6.19 -15.86
C GLN A 21 25.45 6.96 -14.83
N VAL A 22 26.01 7.19 -13.63
CA VAL A 22 25.40 8.05 -12.61
C VAL A 22 25.73 9.51 -12.94
N VAL A 23 24.70 10.34 -13.10
CA VAL A 23 24.82 11.79 -13.33
C VAL A 23 24.29 12.57 -12.13
N GLU A 24 24.80 13.79 -11.94
CA GLU A 24 24.26 14.72 -10.94
C GLU A 24 22.77 15.00 -11.21
N ALA A 25 21.95 14.94 -10.16
CA ALA A 25 20.52 15.16 -10.28
C ALA A 25 20.24 16.62 -10.69
N GLY A 26 19.71 16.82 -11.90
CA GLY A 26 19.26 18.13 -12.35
C GLY A 26 18.15 18.71 -11.46
N PRO A 27 17.85 20.02 -11.58
CA PRO A 27 16.82 20.66 -10.78
C PRO A 27 15.49 19.91 -10.91
N SER A 28 14.81 19.71 -9.79
CA SER A 28 13.51 19.04 -9.75
C SER A 28 12.56 19.79 -10.68
N ARG A 29 12.22 19.16 -11.82
CA ARG A 29 11.27 19.73 -12.79
C ARG A 29 9.97 20.01 -12.04
N GLU A 30 9.42 21.20 -12.21
CA GLU A 30 8.16 21.57 -11.56
C GLU A 30 7.08 20.60 -12.02
N ARG A 31 6.65 19.73 -11.11
CA ARG A 31 5.58 18.74 -11.33
C ARG A 31 4.30 19.25 -10.68
N THR A 32 3.18 18.76 -11.17
CA THR A 32 1.86 19.04 -10.60
C THR A 32 1.45 17.85 -9.74
N CYS A 33 0.97 18.10 -8.51
CA CYS A 33 0.63 17.02 -7.58
C CYS A 33 -0.61 16.29 -8.08
N ALA A 34 -0.54 14.95 -8.16
CA ALA A 34 -1.67 14.14 -8.62
C ALA A 34 -2.88 14.21 -7.67
N ASP A 35 -2.66 14.47 -6.37
CA ASP A 35 -3.74 14.56 -5.37
C ASP A 35 -4.39 15.94 -5.34
N CYS A 36 -3.61 17.03 -5.39
CA CYS A 36 -4.11 18.38 -5.15
C CYS A 36 -3.96 19.36 -6.33
N GLY A 37 -3.31 18.97 -7.42
CA GLY A 37 -3.13 19.83 -8.60
C GLY A 37 -2.16 21.01 -8.40
N ARG A 38 -1.48 21.10 -7.26
CA ARG A 38 -0.53 22.19 -6.98
C ARG A 38 0.84 21.92 -7.62
N ARG A 39 1.45 22.96 -8.21
CA ARG A 39 2.86 22.95 -8.61
C ARG A 39 3.75 23.22 -7.40
N THR A 40 4.68 22.30 -7.13
CA THR A 40 5.54 22.38 -5.93
C THR A 40 6.91 21.77 -6.20
N ALA A 41 7.92 22.21 -5.45
CA ALA A 41 9.29 21.69 -5.51
C ALA A 41 9.56 20.55 -4.50
N ALA A 42 8.70 20.38 -3.50
CA ALA A 42 8.89 19.43 -2.40
C ALA A 42 8.02 18.18 -2.58
N TRP A 43 8.67 17.05 -2.82
CA TRP A 43 8.02 15.77 -3.14
C TRP A 43 8.46 14.68 -2.17
N LYS A 44 7.52 13.81 -1.78
CA LYS A 44 7.81 12.65 -0.94
C LYS A 44 7.16 11.38 -1.51
N PRO A 45 7.85 10.24 -1.45
CA PRO A 45 7.23 8.96 -1.77
C PRO A 45 6.25 8.58 -0.67
N VAL A 46 5.03 8.17 -1.07
CA VAL A 46 4.00 7.65 -0.17
C VAL A 46 3.45 6.34 -0.72
N ARG A 47 2.92 5.49 0.15
CA ARG A 47 2.21 4.28 -0.25
C ARG A 47 0.72 4.58 -0.37
N ARG A 48 0.15 4.47 -1.56
CA ARG A 48 -1.29 4.53 -1.81
C ARG A 48 -1.73 3.21 -2.44
N HIS A 49 -2.70 2.53 -1.81
CA HIS A 49 -3.22 1.23 -2.27
C HIS A 49 -2.12 0.19 -2.60
N GLY A 50 -1.04 0.15 -1.80
CA GLY A 50 0.07 -0.78 -2.00
C GLY A 50 1.15 -0.29 -2.98
N THR A 51 0.85 0.70 -3.83
CA THR A 51 1.77 1.30 -4.80
C THR A 51 2.52 2.49 -4.22
N SER A 52 3.82 2.58 -4.49
CA SER A 52 4.65 3.75 -4.15
C SER A 52 4.42 4.85 -5.18
N VAL A 53 3.83 5.97 -4.77
CA VAL A 53 3.58 7.15 -5.61
C VAL A 53 4.31 8.37 -5.03
N ILE A 54 4.70 9.31 -5.88
CA ILE A 54 5.40 10.54 -5.46
C ILE A 54 4.40 11.70 -5.52
N ILE A 55 4.12 12.32 -4.37
CA ILE A 55 3.19 13.45 -4.25
C ILE A 55 3.85 14.61 -3.48
N CYS A 56 3.21 15.78 -3.44
CA CYS A 56 3.76 16.92 -2.73
C CYS A 56 3.85 16.66 -1.22
N SER A 57 4.80 17.32 -0.55
CA SER A 57 5.07 17.16 0.88
C SER A 57 3.84 17.39 1.76
N GLU A 58 2.96 18.34 1.41
CA GLU A 58 1.73 18.61 2.17
C GLU A 58 0.73 17.46 2.08
N CYS A 59 0.48 16.93 0.86
CA CYS A 59 -0.40 15.79 0.67
C CYS A 59 0.19 14.50 1.27
N ALA A 60 1.52 14.39 1.30
CA ALA A 60 2.20 13.29 1.97
C ALA A 60 2.10 13.35 3.49
N SER A 61 2.06 14.55 4.08
CA SER A 61 1.90 14.75 5.52
C SER A 61 0.46 14.64 6.00
N LYS A 62 -0.53 14.67 5.09
CA LYS A 62 -1.94 14.51 5.47
C LYS A 62 -2.17 13.05 5.86
N PRO A 63 -2.60 12.76 7.10
CA PRO A 63 -2.94 11.41 7.48
C PRO A 63 -4.01 10.87 6.54
N ALA A 64 -3.90 9.61 6.16
CA ALA A 64 -5.05 8.91 5.58
C ALA A 64 -6.22 9.06 6.58
N PRO A 65 -7.49 9.07 6.13
CA PRO A 65 -8.59 9.07 7.09
C PRO A 65 -8.42 7.87 8.04
N ASP A 66 -7.99 8.16 9.26
CA ASP A 66 -7.64 7.19 10.32
C ASP A 66 -8.91 6.61 10.96
N GLY A 67 -9.87 6.19 10.13
CA GLY A 67 -11.01 5.38 10.55
C GLY A 67 -10.76 3.89 10.38
N LEU A 68 -9.51 3.47 10.18
CA LEU A 68 -9.13 2.08 9.95
C LEU A 68 -8.65 1.46 11.25
N GLU A 69 -9.52 0.70 11.91
CA GLU A 69 -9.08 -0.23 12.95
C GLU A 69 -8.04 -1.20 12.36
N ALA A 70 -6.96 -1.48 13.10
CA ALA A 70 -5.96 -2.42 12.63
C ALA A 70 -6.44 -3.86 12.89
N CYS A 71 -6.20 -4.77 11.94
CA CYS A 71 -6.51 -6.18 12.15
C CYS A 71 -5.76 -6.71 13.38
N PRO A 72 -6.44 -7.34 14.35
CA PRO A 72 -5.80 -7.83 15.57
C PRO A 72 -4.83 -8.99 15.31
N SER A 73 -4.97 -9.70 14.18
CA SER A 73 -4.08 -10.81 13.83
C SER A 73 -2.85 -10.38 13.03
N CYS A 74 -2.97 -9.42 12.10
CA CYS A 74 -1.87 -9.09 11.18
C CYS A 74 -1.52 -7.60 11.12
N ALA A 75 -2.10 -6.79 12.00
CA ALA A 75 -1.90 -5.34 12.13
C ALA A 75 -2.07 -4.56 10.82
N THR A 76 -2.78 -5.13 9.85
CA THR A 76 -3.06 -4.48 8.57
C THR A 76 -4.24 -3.54 8.75
N PRO A 77 -4.18 -2.30 8.22
CA PRO A 77 -5.28 -1.36 8.35
C PRO A 77 -6.54 -1.91 7.66
N LEU A 78 -7.65 -2.00 8.39
CA LEU A 78 -8.96 -2.46 7.90
C LEU A 78 -9.77 -1.29 7.42
N ARG A 79 -10.34 -1.35 6.22
CA ARG A 79 -11.18 -0.25 5.72
C ARG A 79 -12.45 -0.16 6.56
N PRO A 80 -13.03 1.04 6.72
CA PRO A 80 -14.37 1.17 7.28
C PRO A 80 -15.34 0.33 6.42
N GLY A 81 -16.00 -0.65 7.04
CA GLY A 81 -16.89 -1.59 6.36
C GLY A 81 -16.27 -2.95 5.97
N ASP A 82 -14.99 -3.22 6.30
CA ASP A 82 -14.40 -4.55 6.06
C ASP A 82 -14.90 -5.58 7.10
N ARG A 83 -15.74 -6.54 6.68
CA ARG A 83 -16.13 -7.71 7.50
C ARG A 83 -15.01 -8.74 7.66
N PHE A 84 -13.99 -8.68 6.80
CA PHE A 84 -12.84 -9.58 6.80
C PHE A 84 -11.57 -8.81 6.47
N CYS A 85 -10.46 -9.21 7.07
CA CYS A 85 -9.16 -8.65 6.73
C CYS A 85 -8.73 -9.13 5.34
N GLY A 86 -8.60 -8.21 4.38
CA GLY A 86 -8.13 -8.53 3.02
C GLY A 86 -6.70 -9.09 2.92
N ARG A 87 -5.94 -9.14 4.01
CA ARG A 87 -4.59 -9.71 4.05
C ARG A 87 -4.51 -11.09 4.70
N CYS A 88 -5.18 -11.29 5.83
CA CYS A 88 -5.09 -12.55 6.59
C CYS A 88 -6.38 -13.39 6.57
N GLY A 89 -7.50 -12.83 6.06
CA GLY A 89 -8.79 -13.51 6.03
C GLY A 89 -9.53 -13.57 7.37
N LEU A 90 -8.97 -12.98 8.43
CA LEU A 90 -9.64 -12.93 9.73
C LEU A 90 -10.97 -12.17 9.61
N ARG A 91 -12.06 -12.78 10.11
CA ARG A 91 -13.35 -12.10 10.26
C ARG A 91 -13.27 -11.06 11.35
N ILE A 92 -13.68 -9.84 11.04
CA ILE A 92 -13.70 -8.72 11.97
C ILE A 92 -15.11 -8.64 12.55
N GLU A 93 -15.23 -8.86 13.85
CA GLU A 93 -16.49 -8.73 14.57
C GLU A 93 -16.46 -7.44 15.37
N TYR A 94 -17.46 -6.59 15.12
CA TYR A 94 -17.64 -5.34 15.83
C TYR A 94 -18.52 -5.60 17.04
N ALA A 95 -18.08 -5.12 18.20
CA ALA A 95 -18.83 -5.25 19.44
C ALA A 95 -19.14 -3.87 20.01
N CYS A 96 -20.32 -3.72 20.58
CA CYS A 96 -20.71 -2.48 21.21
C CYS A 96 -19.80 -2.17 22.40
N PRO A 97 -19.18 -0.98 22.47
CA PRO A 97 -18.29 -0.62 23.57
C PRO A 97 -19.02 -0.52 24.92
N THR A 98 -20.34 -0.34 24.91
CA THR A 98 -21.15 -0.21 26.12
C THR A 98 -21.68 -1.54 26.63
N CYS A 99 -22.16 -2.41 25.74
CA CYS A 99 -22.87 -3.64 26.15
C CYS A 99 -22.26 -4.94 25.61
N GLY A 100 -21.19 -4.86 24.81
CA GLY A 100 -20.49 -6.01 24.25
C GLY A 100 -21.29 -6.83 23.22
N SER A 101 -22.44 -6.31 22.77
CA SER A 101 -23.27 -7.02 21.79
C SER A 101 -22.70 -6.86 20.39
N ALA A 102 -22.87 -7.89 19.55
CA ALA A 102 -22.47 -7.83 18.15
C ALA A 102 -23.16 -6.65 17.44
N LEU A 103 -22.37 -5.91 16.68
CA LEU A 103 -22.81 -4.81 15.84
C LEU A 103 -22.51 -5.16 14.38
N ASP A 104 -23.39 -4.75 13.48
CA ASP A 104 -23.05 -4.72 12.07
C ASP A 104 -22.32 -3.41 11.73
N LEU A 105 -21.55 -3.43 10.66
CA LEU A 105 -20.72 -2.31 10.21
C LEU A 105 -21.52 -1.10 9.74
N GLU A 106 -22.77 -1.35 9.37
CA GLU A 106 -23.72 -0.34 8.88
C GLU A 106 -24.63 0.18 10.00
N ASP A 107 -24.53 -0.35 11.22
CA ASP A 107 -25.34 0.07 12.36
C ASP A 107 -24.86 1.43 12.88
N ALA A 108 -25.74 2.45 12.82
CA ALA A 108 -25.49 3.72 13.50
C ALA A 108 -25.74 3.64 15.02
N PHE A 109 -26.54 2.65 15.45
CA PHE A 109 -26.94 2.45 16.84
C PHE A 109 -26.93 0.97 17.20
N CYS A 110 -26.56 0.65 18.44
CA CYS A 110 -26.65 -0.72 18.94
C CYS A 110 -28.11 -1.14 19.09
N GLY A 111 -28.53 -2.19 18.36
CA GLY A 111 -29.89 -2.75 18.46
C GLY A 111 -30.27 -3.32 19.83
N ARG A 112 -29.30 -3.50 20.75
CA ARG A 112 -29.57 -3.99 22.11
C ARG A 112 -29.64 -2.88 23.16
N CYS A 113 -28.66 -1.97 23.19
CA CYS A 113 -28.59 -0.93 24.24
C CYS A 113 -28.94 0.48 23.75
N GLY A 114 -29.13 0.67 22.44
CA GLY A 114 -29.46 1.97 21.85
C GLY A 114 -28.31 2.97 21.78
N THR A 115 -27.10 2.61 22.23
CA THR A 115 -25.92 3.48 22.16
C THR A 115 -25.57 3.78 20.69
N ARG A 116 -25.29 5.04 20.37
CA ARG A 116 -24.77 5.46 19.06
C ARG A 116 -23.33 4.96 18.88
N VAL A 117 -23.05 4.34 17.74
CA VAL A 117 -21.78 3.66 17.45
C VAL A 117 -21.14 4.11 16.13
N ALA A 118 -21.77 5.05 15.42
CA ALA A 118 -21.25 5.75 14.24
C ALA A 118 -21.13 7.26 14.48
#